data_AF-A0A925Q7P1-F1
#
_entry.id   AF-A0A925Q7P1-F1
#
_cell.length_a   1.000
_cell.length_b   1.000
_cell.length_c   1.000
_cell.angle_alpha   90.00
_cell.angle_beta   90.00
_cell.angle_gamma   90.00
#
_symmetry.space_group_name_H-M   'P 1'
#
loop_
_entity.id
_entity.type
_entity.pdbx_description
1 polymer ?
#
loop_
_entity_poly.entity_id
_entity_poly.type
_entity_poly.pdbx_seq_one_letter_code
_entity_poly.pdbx_strand_id
1 'polypeptide(L)' 'MEKGTSARQMSRGEQETETEAARLIEHIEEALAIVVVRSTTEVEALEAVADRIERAARDLSVALRELAHQRRIAEAAK' A
#
# COMPACT_ATOMS: atom_id res chain seq x y z
N MET A 1 18.37 31.93 -5.44
CA MET A 1 17.28 30.94 -5.57
C MET A 1 17.57 29.84 -4.58
N GLU A 2 16.77 29.68 -3.53
CA GLU A 2 16.50 28.39 -2.86
C GLU A 2 15.16 28.56 -2.13
N LYS A 3 14.05 28.22 -2.81
CA LYS A 3 12.75 28.06 -2.15
C LYS A 3 12.87 26.79 -1.33
N GLY A 4 13.04 26.93 -0.02
CA GLY A 4 12.98 25.80 0.91
C GLY A 4 11.66 25.06 0.72
N THR A 5 11.73 23.90 0.07
CA THR A 5 10.68 22.90 0.11
C THR A 5 10.67 22.37 1.53
N SER A 6 9.93 23.04 2.41
CA SER A 6 9.50 22.46 3.67
C SER A 6 8.70 21.21 3.29
N ALA A 7 9.35 20.05 3.35
CA ALA A 7 8.67 18.77 3.18
C ALA A 7 7.62 18.73 4.29
N ARG A 8 6.35 18.97 3.93
CA ARG A 8 5.24 18.85 4.86
C ARG A 8 5.35 17.48 5.51
N GLN A 9 5.49 17.45 6.83
CA GLN A 9 5.45 16.19 7.56
C GLN A 9 4.14 15.49 7.22
N MET A 10 4.24 14.21 6.87
CA MET A 10 3.08 13.40 6.56
C MET A 10 2.20 13.31 7.80
N SER A 11 0.90 13.46 7.59
CA SER A 11 -0.08 13.09 8.62
C SER A 11 -0.03 11.59 8.85
N ARG A 12 -0.51 11.16 10.02
CA ARG A 12 -0.58 9.73 10.36
C ARG A 12 -1.31 8.90 9.30
N GLY A 13 -2.45 9.39 8.79
CA GLY A 13 -3.20 8.68 7.75
C GLY A 13 -2.45 8.58 6.41
N GLU A 14 -1.60 9.56 6.10
CA GLU A 14 -0.71 9.50 4.93
C GLU A 14 0.40 8.47 5.13
N GLN A 15 0.97 8.39 6.34
CA GLN A 15 1.99 7.39 6.67
C GLN A 15 1.44 5.95 6.69
N GLU A 16 0.24 5.75 7.23
CA GLU A 16 -0.46 4.46 7.20
C GLU A 16 -0.77 4.04 5.75
N THR A 17 -1.26 4.97 4.93
CA THR A 17 -1.51 4.72 3.49
C THR A 17 -0.24 4.35 2.75
N GLU A 18 0.87 5.08 2.98
CA GLU A 18 2.16 4.78 2.35
C GLU A 18 2.69 3.40 2.78
N THR A 19 2.56 3.07 4.06
CA THR A 19 3.00 1.78 4.62
C THR A 19 2.26 0.61 3.96
N GLU A 20 0.92 0.68 3.87
CA GLU A 20 0.13 -0.39 3.26
C GLU A 20 0.35 -0.48 1.74
N ALA A 21 0.61 0.66 1.07
CA ALA A 21 0.98 0.67 -0.34
C ALA A 21 2.33 -0.02 -0.58
N ALA A 22 3.34 0.28 0.24
CA ALA A 22 4.65 -0.36 0.17
C ALA A 22 4.55 -1.87 0.37
N ARG A 23 3.78 -2.32 1.37
CA ARG A 23 3.54 -3.74 1.62
C ARG A 23 2.88 -4.44 0.43
N LEU A 24 1.88 -3.82 -0.20
CA LEU A 24 1.23 -4.39 -1.38
C LEU A 24 2.20 -4.54 -2.55
N ILE A 25 3.09 -3.55 -2.76
CA ILE A 25 4.13 -3.60 -3.79
C ILE A 25 5.07 -4.79 -3.55
N GLU A 26 5.55 -4.98 -2.31
CA GLU A 26 6.43 -6.10 -1.96
C GLU A 26 5.79 -7.46 -2.29
N HIS A 27 4.50 -7.65 -1.99
CA HIS A 27 3.80 -8.91 -2.33
C HIS A 27 3.60 -9.10 -3.84
N ILE A 28 3.40 -8.01 -4.60
CA ILE A 28 3.36 -8.08 -6.06
C ILE A 28 4.71 -8.50 -6.63
N GLU A 29 5.80 -7.93 -6.12
CA GLU A 29 7.17 -8.29 -6.52
C GLU A 29 7.49 -9.76 -6.17
N GLU A 30 7.06 -10.23 -5.00
CA GLU A 30 7.17 -11.63 -4.59
C GLU A 30 6.42 -12.57 -5.56
N ALA A 31 5.18 -12.24 -5.92
CA ALA A 31 4.39 -13.02 -6.87
C ALA A 31 5.07 -13.08 -8.26
N LEU A 32 5.62 -11.96 -8.73
CA LEU A 32 6.35 -11.93 -10.00
C LEU A 32 7.61 -12.82 -9.96
N ALA A 33 8.33 -12.84 -8.83
CA ALA A 33 9.49 -13.71 -8.67
C ALA A 33 9.12 -15.20 -8.76
N ILE A 34 8.05 -15.62 -8.05
CA ILE A 34 7.53 -17.00 -8.10
C ILE A 34 7.16 -17.40 -9.54
N VAL A 35 6.46 -16.53 -10.26
CA VAL A 35 6.07 -16.78 -11.66
C VAL A 35 7.29 -16.95 -12.58
N VAL A 36 8.37 -16.20 -12.35
CA VAL A 36 9.60 -16.28 -13.15
C VAL A 36 10.35 -17.59 -12.91
N VAL A 37 10.32 -18.15 -11.69
CA VAL A 37 11.00 -19.41 -11.35
C VAL A 37 10.40 -20.61 -12.12
N ARG A 38 9.14 -20.52 -12.57
CA ARG A 38 8.46 -21.54 -13.40
C ARG A 38 8.53 -22.96 -12.82
N SER A 39 8.63 -23.09 -11.49
CA SER A 39 8.61 -24.38 -10.81
C SER A 39 7.18 -24.84 -10.56
N THR A 40 6.90 -26.11 -10.85
CA THR A 40 5.59 -26.74 -10.60
C THR A 40 5.40 -27.13 -9.13
N THR A 41 6.44 -27.03 -8.30
CA THR A 41 6.40 -27.31 -6.86
C THR A 41 5.95 -26.11 -6.02
N GLU A 42 5.71 -24.95 -6.63
CA GLU A 42 5.41 -23.70 -5.91
C GLU A 42 3.92 -23.31 -5.98
N VAL A 43 3.02 -24.27 -6.26
CA VAL A 43 1.57 -24.01 -6.30
C VAL A 43 1.06 -23.45 -4.97
N GLU A 44 1.49 -24.03 -3.85
CA GLU A 44 1.13 -23.52 -2.51
C GLU A 44 1.70 -22.12 -2.25
N ALA A 45 2.87 -21.80 -2.83
CA ALA A 45 3.45 -20.46 -2.73
C ALA A 45 2.65 -19.42 -3.53
N LEU A 46 2.09 -19.81 -4.68
CA LEU A 46 1.19 -18.96 -5.48
C LEU A 46 -0.11 -18.65 -4.75
N GLU A 47 -0.74 -19.66 -4.12
CA GLU A 47 -1.94 -19.45 -3.30
C GLU A 47 -1.64 -18.56 -2.10
N ALA A 48 -0.54 -18.83 -1.40
CA ALA A 48 -0.14 -18.06 -0.23
C ALA A 48 0.17 -16.59 -0.56
N VAL A 49 0.84 -16.31 -1.69
CA VAL A 49 1.11 -14.92 -2.10
C VAL A 49 -0.16 -14.22 -2.59
N ALA A 50 -1.08 -14.94 -3.24
CA ALA A 50 -2.38 -14.39 -3.63
C ALA A 50 -3.19 -13.94 -2.39
N ASP A 51 -3.23 -14.76 -1.32
CA ASP A 51 -3.89 -14.40 -0.06
C ASP A 51 -3.26 -13.16 0.59
N ARG A 52 -1.91 -13.05 0.54
CA ARG A 52 -1.19 -11.87 1.04
C ARG A 52 -1.53 -10.61 0.25
N ILE A 53 -1.57 -10.71 -1.08
CA ILE A 53 -1.98 -9.60 -1.96
C ILE A 53 -3.41 -9.17 -1.66
N GLU A 54 -4.35 -10.12 -1.54
CA GLU A 54 -5.75 -9.80 -1.24
C GLU A 54 -5.86 -9.03 0.09
N ARG A 55 -5.18 -9.51 1.13
CA ARG A 55 -5.19 -8.86 2.45
C ARG A 55 -4.60 -7.44 2.38
N ALA A 56 -3.40 -7.28 1.83
CA ALA A 56 -2.75 -5.97 1.71
C ALA A 56 -3.55 -4.99 0.85
N ALA A 57 -4.19 -5.47 -0.23
CA ALA A 57 -5.05 -4.64 -1.07
C ALA A 57 -6.31 -4.16 -0.30
N ARG A 58 -6.90 -5.01 0.54
CA ARG A 58 -8.02 -4.63 1.40
C ARG A 58 -7.58 -3.60 2.44
N ASP A 59 -6.45 -3.82 3.09
CA ASP A 59 -5.90 -2.92 4.12
C ASP A 59 -5.59 -1.53 3.52
N LEU A 60 -4.92 -1.49 2.35
CA LEU A 60 -4.69 -0.25 1.61
C LEU A 60 -6.00 0.45 1.21
N SER A 61 -7.01 -0.31 0.76
CA SER A 61 -8.31 0.25 0.40
C SER A 61 -8.98 0.95 1.59
N VAL A 62 -8.88 0.37 2.77
CA VAL A 62 -9.39 0.96 4.02
C VAL A 62 -8.62 2.24 4.35
N ALA A 63 -7.27 2.19 4.39
CA ALA A 63 -6.43 3.34 4.70
C ALA A 63 -6.70 4.54 3.76
N LEU A 64 -6.84 4.28 2.45
CA LEU A 64 -7.17 5.32 1.46
C LEU A 64 -8.54 5.96 1.71
N ARG A 65 -9.56 5.17 2.07
CA ARG A 65 -10.90 5.68 2.36
C ARG A 65 -10.93 6.50 3.63
N GLU A 66 -10.19 6.08 4.66
CA GLU A 66 -10.03 6.81 5.91
C GLU A 66 -9.31 8.14 5.68
N LEU A 67 -8.20 8.14 4.95
CA LEU A 67 -7.48 9.36 4.58
C LEU A 67 -8.37 10.32 3.77
N ALA A 68 -9.14 9.80 2.81
CA ALA A 68 -10.10 10.60 2.05
C ALA A 68 -11.22 11.18 2.95
N HIS A 69 -11.68 10.42 3.95
CA HIS A 69 -12.65 10.90 4.94
C HIS A 69 -12.07 12.02 5.80
N GLN A 70 -10.85 11.85 6.33
CA GLN A 70 -10.15 12.87 7.12
C GLN A 70 -9.97 14.17 6.32
N ARG A 71 -9.58 14.06 5.03
CA ARG A 71 -9.44 15.22 4.15
C ARG A 71 -10.76 15.97 3.93
N ARG A 72 -11.87 15.25 3.76
CA ARG A 72 -13.22 15.86 3.65
C ARG A 72 -13.64 16.60 4.92
N ILE A 73 -13.37 16.03 6.09
CA ILE A 73 -13.65 16.71 7.38
C ILE A 73 -12.82 17.99 7.49
N ALA A 74 -11.52 17.92 7.18
CA ALA A 74 -10.63 19.07 7.24
C ALA A 74 -11.01 20.18 6.24
N GLU A 75 -11.61 19.83 5.10
CA GLU A 75 -12.12 20.79 4.12
C GLU A 75 -13.43 21.44 4.57
N ALA A 76 -14.34 20.68 5.17
CA ALA A 76 -15.61 21.21 5.70
C ALA A 76 -15.45 22.09 6.95
N ALA A 77 -14.31 22.00 7.65
CA ALA A 77 -14.00 22.81 8.83
C ALA A 77 -13.29 24.14 8.50
N LYS A 78 -13.06 24.43 7.21
CA LYS A 78 -12.50 25.70 6.71
C LYS A 78 -13.60 26.68 6.32
#